data_AF-A0A914XLX9-F1
#
_entry.id   AF-A0A914XLX9-F1
#
_cell.length_a   1.000
_cell.length_b   1.000
_cell.length_c   1.000
_cell.angle_alpha   90.00
_cell.angle_beta   90.00
_cell.angle_gamma   90.00
#
_symmetry.space_group_name_H-M   'P 1'
#
loop_
_entity.id
_entity.type
_entity.pdbx_description
1 polymer ?
#
loop_
_entity_poly.entity_id
_entity_poly.type
_entity_poly.pdbx_seq_one_letter_code
_entity_poly.pdbx_strand_id
1 'polypeptide(L)'
;MERIHVDKMYGDIPRGIYLVRGENVVLAGEIDEAKEEETALKRVSIEEILALQRDKAQTKEKMEDARNRALTGRGLAPRSDLMQDDVF
;
A
#
# COMPACT_ATOMS: atom_id res chain seq x y z
N MET A 1 6.90 5.89 13.93
CA MET A 1 7.59 5.16 12.84
C MET A 1 6.60 4.95 11.71
N GLU A 2 7.07 4.83 10.47
CA GLU A 2 6.23 4.49 9.31
C GLU A 2 6.67 3.11 8.79
N ARG A 3 5.72 2.21 8.52
CA ARG A 3 6.00 0.84 8.05
C ARG A 3 5.41 0.63 6.66
N ILE A 4 6.23 0.11 5.74
CA ILE A 4 5.81 -0.26 4.39
C ILE A 4 5.77 -1.79 4.30
N HIS A 5 4.67 -2.32 3.78
CA HIS A 5 4.47 -3.75 3.55
C HIS A 5 4.46 -4.07 2.05
N VAL A 6 5.28 -5.04 1.64
CA VAL A 6 5.27 -5.57 0.28
C VAL A 6 5.34 -7.10 0.33
N ASP A 7 4.24 -7.74 -0.04
CA ASP A 7 4.08 -9.20 -0.08
C ASP A 7 4.35 -9.84 1.29
N LYS A 8 5.47 -10.54 1.46
CA LYS A 8 5.88 -11.18 2.73
C LYS A 8 7.00 -10.41 3.44
N MET A 9 7.20 -9.15 3.08
CA MET A 9 8.29 -8.31 3.57
C MET A 9 7.76 -7.00 4.14
N TYR A 10 8.48 -6.44 5.11
CA TYR A 10 8.22 -5.11 5.63
C TYR A 10 9.52 -4.34 5.90
N GLY A 11 9.42 -3.02 5.89
CA GLY A 11 10.52 -2.13 6.28
C GLY A 11 9.99 -0.95 7.09
N ASP A 12 10.77 -0.53 8.09
CA ASP A 12 10.43 0.59 8.97
C ASP A 12 11.27 1.83 8.63
N ILE A 13 10.62 2.98 8.51
CA ILE A 13 11.23 4.27 8.32
C ILE A 13 11.10 5.07 9.63
N PRO A 14 12.21 5.52 10.23
CA PRO A 14 12.16 6.30 11.46
C PRO A 14 11.52 7.66 11.17
N ARG A 15 10.47 7.97 11.93
CA ARG A 15 9.70 9.21 11.85
C ARG A 15 9.66 9.86 13.22
N GLY A 16 9.77 11.18 13.26
CA GLY A 16 9.57 11.99 14.47
C GLY A 16 8.09 12.30 14.69
N ILE A 17 7.79 13.55 15.03
CA ILE A 17 6.42 14.03 15.23
C ILE A 17 5.79 14.38 13.87
N TYR A 18 4.56 13.94 13.64
CA TYR A 18 3.78 14.20 12.42
C TYR A 18 2.42 14.80 12.77
N LEU A 19 1.98 15.79 12.00
CA LEU A 19 0.61 16.31 12.02
C LEU A 19 -0.10 15.84 10.75
N VAL A 20 -1.15 15.04 10.91
CA VAL A 20 -1.93 14.49 9.78
C VAL A 20 -3.32 15.11 9.80
N ARG A 21 -3.79 15.59 8.65
CA ARG A 21 -5.15 16.12 8.50
C ARG A 21 -6.14 14.96 8.36
N GLY A 22 -7.30 15.08 9.00
CA GLY A 22 -8.25 13.97 9.12
C GLY A 22 -8.74 13.38 7.80
N GLU A 23 -8.86 14.18 6.73
CA GLU A 23 -9.29 13.68 5.42
C GLU A 23 -8.27 12.74 4.74
N ASN A 24 -7.02 12.75 5.20
CA ASN A 24 -5.97 11.86 4.70
C ASN A 24 -5.85 10.57 5.51
N VAL A 25 -6.73 10.35 6.49
CA VAL A 25 -6.74 9.16 7.35
C VAL A 25 -7.86 8.23 6.88
N VAL A 26 -7.51 7.02 6.50
CA VAL A 26 -8.47 5.96 6.15
C VAL A 26 -9.02 5.30 7.41
N LEU A 27 -8.12 4.86 8.30
CA LEU A 27 -8.44 4.21 9.56
C LEU A 27 -7.38 4.57 10.61
N ALA A 28 -7.79 4.62 11.88
CA ALA A 28 -6.90 4.76 13.02
C ALA A 28 -7.33 3.80 14.14
N GLY A 29 -6.36 3.18 14.79
CA GLY A 29 -6.56 2.25 15.90
C GLY A 29 -5.29 2.08 16.72
N GLU A 30 -5.44 1.55 17.93
CA GLU A 30 -4.30 1.17 18.78
C GLU A 30 -3.66 -0.13 18.28
N ILE A 31 -2.35 -0.26 18.48
CA ILE A 31 -1.58 -1.43 18.07
C ILE A 31 -1.22 -2.24 19.32
N ASP A 32 -1.35 -3.57 19.23
CA ASP A 32 -0.86 -4.52 20.24
C ASP A 32 0.53 -5.04 19.80
N GLU A 33 1.58 -4.56 20.47
CA GLU A 33 2.97 -4.87 20.12
C GLU A 33 3.29 -6.37 20.18
N ALA A 34 2.65 -7.12 21.09
CA ALA A 34 2.94 -8.55 21.25
C ALA A 34 2.49 -9.37 20.02
N LYS A 35 1.37 -9.00 19.41
CA LYS A 35 0.87 -9.64 18.18
C LYS A 35 1.71 -9.25 16.96
N GLU A 36 2.27 -8.05 16.95
CA GLU A 36 3.16 -7.56 15.88
C GLU A 36 4.54 -8.24 15.89
N GLU A 37 4.95 -8.90 16.97
CA GLU A 37 6.18 -9.69 16.98
C GLU A 37 5.98 -11.12 16.42
N GLU A 38 4.74 -11.62 16.45
CA GLU A 38 4.40 -12.99 16.00
C GLU A 38 4.27 -13.10 14.47
N THR A 39 4.36 -11.99 13.72
CA THR A 39 4.17 -12.00 12.27
C THR A 39 5.29 -12.79 11.56
N ALA A 40 4.91 -13.57 10.54
CA ALA A 40 5.85 -14.30 9.69
C ALA A 40 6.52 -13.42 8.61
N LEU A 41 6.40 -12.09 8.68
CA LEU A 41 6.93 -11.17 7.68
C LEU A 41 8.44 -10.96 7.86
N LYS A 42 9.17 -10.90 6.75
CA LYS A 42 10.62 -10.65 6.74
C LYS A 42 10.91 -9.15 6.78
N ARG A 43 11.67 -8.71 7.78
CA ARG A 43 12.20 -7.35 7.83
C ARG A 43 13.31 -7.15 6.79
N VAL A 44 13.23 -6.08 6.02
CA VAL A 44 14.23 -5.69 5.01
C VAL A 44 14.70 -4.24 5.20
N SER A 45 15.71 -3.84 4.44
CA SER A 45 16.22 -2.46 4.50
C SER A 45 15.25 -1.45 3.89
N ILE A 46 15.42 -0.17 4.24
CA ILE A 46 14.61 0.92 3.67
C ILE A 46 14.78 1.00 2.15
N GLU A 47 16.00 0.84 1.64
CA GLU A 47 16.26 0.88 0.20
C GLU A 47 15.56 -0.27 -0.54
N GLU A 48 15.60 -1.47 0.05
CA GLU A 48 14.97 -2.67 -0.50
C GLU A 48 13.44 -2.56 -0.50
N ILE A 49 12.81 -2.14 0.59
CA ILE A 49 11.35 -2.03 0.66
C ILE A 49 10.82 -0.95 -0.31
N LEU A 50 11.54 0.16 -0.46
CA LEU A 50 11.16 1.24 -1.39
C LEU A 50 11.33 0.81 -2.86
N ALA A 51 12.32 -0.02 -3.18
CA ALA A 51 12.44 -0.61 -4.50
C ALA A 51 11.26 -1.56 -4.80
N LEU A 52 10.98 -2.49 -3.87
CA LEU A 52 9.87 -3.43 -3.99
C LEU A 52 8.51 -2.74 -4.14
N GLN A 53 8.28 -1.66 -3.36
CA GLN A 53 7.05 -0.88 -3.44
C GLN A 53 6.89 -0.23 -4.81
N ARG A 54 7.97 0.36 -5.37
CA ARG A 54 7.93 0.98 -6.70
C ARG A 54 7.64 -0.03 -7.80
N ASP A 55 8.29 -1.18 -7.77
CA ASP A 55 8.08 -2.24 -8.77
C ASP A 55 6.64 -2.77 -8.73
N LYS A 56 6.09 -2.95 -7.53
CA LYS A 56 4.71 -3.39 -7.33
C LYS A 56 3.71 -2.33 -7.81
N ALA A 57 3.94 -1.05 -7.52
CA ALA A 57 3.10 0.05 -7.97
C ALA A 57 3.08 0.14 -9.50
N GLN A 58 4.24 0.09 -10.16
CA GLN A 58 4.32 0.12 -11.63
C GLN A 58 3.64 -1.08 -12.28
N THR A 59 3.77 -2.26 -11.68
CA THR A 59 3.13 -3.48 -12.18
C THR A 59 1.61 -3.37 -12.05
N LYS A 60 1.13 -2.87 -10.91
CA LYS A 60 -0.29 -2.64 -10.65
C LYS A 60 -0.87 -1.62 -11.63
N GLU A 61 -0.21 -0.47 -11.80
CA GLU A 61 -0.62 0.58 -12.75
C GLU A 61 -0.73 0.03 -14.18
N LYS A 62 0.27 -0.71 -14.67
CA LYS A 62 0.22 -1.34 -15.99
C LYS A 62 -0.92 -2.34 -16.14
N MET A 63 -1.20 -3.13 -15.11
CA MET A 63 -2.32 -4.08 -15.11
C MET A 63 -3.67 -3.36 -15.10
N GLU A 64 -3.81 -2.30 -14.31
CA GLU A 64 -5.01 -1.46 -14.25
C GLU A 64 -5.27 -0.76 -15.58
N ASP A 65 -4.23 -0.21 -16.19
CA ASP A 65 -4.29 0.39 -17.53
C ASP A 65 -4.78 -0.61 -18.58
N ALA A 66 -4.19 -1.81 -18.60
CA ALA A 66 -4.59 -2.86 -19.53
C ALA A 66 -6.03 -3.32 -19.27
N ARG A 67 -6.41 -3.46 -17.99
CA ARG A 67 -7.78 -3.80 -17.58
C ARG A 67 -8.77 -2.73 -18.01
N ASN A 68 -8.47 -1.46 -17.77
CA ASN A 68 -9.32 -0.34 -18.12
C ASN A 68 -9.50 -0.24 -19.62
N ARG A 69 -8.42 -0.36 -20.42
CA ARG A 69 -8.52 -0.39 -21.89
C ARG A 69 -9.38 -1.56 -22.39
N ALA A 70 -9.26 -2.73 -21.77
CA ALA A 70 -10.04 -3.91 -22.13
C ALA A 70 -11.53 -3.80 -21.72
N LEU A 71 -11.85 -3.02 -20.69
CA LEU A 71 -13.23 -2.74 -20.26
C LEU A 71 -13.88 -1.68 -21.14
N THR A 72 -13.19 -0.57 -21.39
CA THR A 72 -13.70 0.52 -22.24
C THR A 72 -13.91 0.05 -23.67
N GLY A 73 -13.03 -0.81 -24.20
CA GLY A 73 -13.21 -1.44 -25.51
C GLY A 73 -14.44 -2.36 -25.62
N ARG A 74 -15.02 -2.78 -24.48
CA ARG A 74 -16.25 -3.57 -24.39
C ARG A 74 -17.47 -2.72 -23.99
N GLY A 75 -17.34 -1.40 -23.92
CA GLY A 75 -18.41 -0.48 -23.51
C GLY A 75 -18.71 -0.50 -22.00
N LEU A 76 -17.83 -1.09 -21.19
CA LEU A 76 -17.94 -1.10 -19.74
C LEU A 76 -17.15 0.08 -19.15
N ALA A 77 -17.75 0.80 -18.21
CA ALA A 77 -17.05 1.86 -17.49
C ALA A 77 -15.98 1.23 -16.57
N PRO A 78 -14.73 1.75 -16.55
CA PRO A 78 -13.79 1.40 -15.50
C PRO A 78 -14.41 1.83 -14.16
N ARG A 79 -14.33 0.98 -13.11
CA ARG A 79 -14.85 1.34 -11.79
C ARG A 79 -14.09 2.58 -11.29
N SER A 80 -14.77 3.72 -11.25
CA SER A 80 -14.26 4.99 -10.73
C SER A 80 -14.24 5.05 -9.20
N ASP A 81 -15.00 4.18 -8.53
CA ASP A 81 -15.40 4.40 -7.13
C ASP A 81 -14.55 3.62 -6.11
N LEU A 82 -13.40 3.05 -6.51
CA LEU A 82 -12.55 2.26 -5.61
C LEU A 82 -11.12 2.79 -5.46
N MET A 83 -10.83 4.02 -5.92
CA MET A 83 -9.58 4.68 -5.55
C MET A 83 -9.46 4.93 -4.01
N GLN A 84 -10.49 4.59 -3.23
CA GLN A 84 -10.49 4.56 -1.77
C GLN A 84 -10.22 3.16 -1.15
N ASP A 85 -10.36 2.06 -1.90
CA ASP A 85 -10.34 0.70 -1.32
C ASP A 85 -9.01 -0.04 -1.52
N ASP A 86 -8.00 0.60 -2.11
CA ASP A 86 -6.66 0.00 -2.25
C ASP A 86 -5.60 0.65 -1.35
N VAL A 87 -6.06 1.26 -0.26
CA VAL A 87 -5.27 1.63 0.91
C VAL A 87 -5.89 0.91 2.11
N PHE A 88 -5.83 -0.42 2.08
CA PHE A 88 -6.02 -1.24 3.29
C PHE A 88 -4.73 -1.24 4.11
#